data_AF-A0A7V8G378-F1
#
_entry.id   AF-A0A7V8G378-F1
#
_cell.length_a   1.000
_cell.length_b   1.000
_cell.length_c   1.000
_cell.angle_alpha   90.00
_cell.angle_beta   90.00
_cell.angle_gamma   90.00
#
_symmetry.space_group_name_H-M   'P 1'
#
loop_
_entity.id
_entity.type
_entity.pdbx_description
1 polymer ?
#
loop_
_entity_poly.entity_id
_entity_poly.type
_entity_poly.pdbx_seq_one_letter_code
_entity_poly.pdbx_strand_id
1 'polypeptide(L)' 'MPALNDLALTVEEPEPDRFHWILLEALDSGEAEVLDYRVYRRAARAEASYSNALVMGVAELQKISAARPSDPDA' A
#
# COMPACT_ATOMS: atom_id res chain seq x y z
N MET A 1 13.37 -9.09 -14.39
CA MET A 1 12.83 -7.83 -13.83
C MET A 1 12.20 -8.19 -12.50
N PRO A 2 12.52 -7.56 -11.36
CA PRO A 2 11.58 -7.67 -10.25
C PRO A 2 10.38 -6.84 -10.71
N ALA A 3 9.33 -7.55 -11.12
CA ALA A 3 8.02 -6.95 -11.31
C ALA A 3 7.71 -6.17 -10.03
N LEU A 4 6.92 -5.11 -10.17
CA LEU A 4 6.23 -4.52 -9.03
C LEU A 4 5.87 -5.60 -8.02
N ASN A 5 6.44 -5.55 -6.82
CA ASN A 5 5.84 -6.26 -5.72
C ASN A 5 4.45 -5.65 -5.54
N ASP A 6 3.40 -6.42 -5.85
CA ASP A 6 2.03 -5.93 -5.86
C ASP A 6 1.72 -5.18 -4.56
N LEU A 7 1.33 -3.90 -4.70
CA LEU A 7 1.01 -3.05 -3.55
C LEU A 7 -0.49 -3.09 -3.29
N ALA A 8 -0.88 -3.61 -2.13
CA ALA A 8 -2.24 -3.57 -1.64
C ALA A 8 -2.42 -2.40 -0.67
N LEU A 9 -3.60 -1.76 -0.72
CA LEU A 9 -4.00 -0.74 0.23
C LEU A 9 -5.08 -1.32 1.15
N THR A 10 -4.86 -1.23 2.46
CA THR A 10 -5.86 -1.52 3.48
C THR A 10 -6.06 -0.30 4.39
N VAL A 11 -7.19 -0.27 5.09
CA VAL A 11 -7.50 0.70 6.13
C VAL A 11 -7.83 -0.06 7.39
N GLU A 12 -7.12 0.26 8.47
CA GLU A 12 -7.33 -0.32 9.79
C GLU A 12 -7.93 0.71 10.74
N GLU A 13 -8.72 0.23 11.69
CA GLU A 13 -9.28 1.02 12.79
C GLU A 13 -8.83 0.40 14.12
N PRO A 14 -7.59 0.68 14.59
CA PRO A 14 -7.08 0.12 15.84
C PRO A 14 -7.81 0.69 17.08
N GLU A 15 -8.32 1.91 16.94
CA GLU A 15 -9.11 2.62 17.95
C GLU A 15 -10.36 3.19 17.27
N PRO A 16 -11.50 3.28 17.98
CA PRO A 16 -12.74 3.80 17.41
C PRO A 16 -12.54 5.19 16.79
N ASP A 17 -13.11 5.37 15.60
CA ASP A 17 -13.07 6.62 14.82
C ASP A 17 -11.65 7.07 14.41
N ARG A 18 -10.67 6.17 14.49
CA ARG A 18 -9.28 6.43 14.09
C ARG A 18 -8.83 5.48 13.00
N PHE A 19 -8.91 5.97 11.76
CA PHE A 19 -8.63 5.18 10.58
C PHE A 19 -7.21 5.42 10.06
N HIS A 20 -6.44 4.35 9.89
CA HIS A 20 -5.08 4.40 9.36
C HIS A 20 -5.01 3.64 8.05
N TRP A 21 -4.54 4.29 6.98
CA TRP A 21 -4.19 3.57 5.76
C TRP A 21 -2.85 2.85 5.93
N ILE A 22 -2.75 1.67 5.33
CA ILE A 22 -1.53 0.86 5.29
C ILE A 22 -1.34 0.33 3.88
N LEU A 23 -0.14 0.56 3.34
CA LEU A 23 0.31 -0.05 2.11
C LEU A 23 1.09 -1.31 2.44
N LEU A 24 0.67 -2.41 1.84
CA LEU A 24 1.27 -3.73 1.96
C LEU A 24 1.97 -4.07 0.64
N GLU A 25 3.17 -4.61 0.72
CA GLU A 25 3.95 -5.07 -0.43
C GLU A 25 3.95 -6.59 -0.43
N ALA A 26 3.48 -7.18 -1.53
CA ALA A 26 3.57 -8.62 -1.75
C ALA A 26 5.04 -9.05 -1.84
N LEU A 27 5.38 -10.13 -1.15
CA LEU A 27 6.67 -10.78 -1.26
C LEU A 27 6.51 -11.91 -2.28
N ASP A 28 7.17 -11.77 -3.43
CA ASP A 28 7.26 -12.86 -4.42
C ASP A 28 8.21 -13.95 -3.90
N SER A 29 7.70 -14.78 -2.98
CA SER A 29 8.29 -16.07 -2.65
C SER A 29 7.73 -17.07 -3.64
N GLY A 30 8.41 -17.25 -4.78
CA GLY A 30 7.95 -17.99 -5.97
C GLY A 30 7.52 -19.47 -5.81
N GLU A 31 7.24 -19.94 -4.59
CA GLU A 31 6.73 -21.26 -4.23
C GLU A 31 5.55 -21.25 -3.24
N ALA A 32 5.10 -20.09 -2.74
CA ALA A 32 4.07 -20.03 -1.71
C ALA A 32 2.64 -20.03 -2.27
N GLU A 33 1.77 -20.94 -1.77
CA GLU A 33 0.31 -20.94 -2.03
C GLU A 33 -0.41 -19.72 -1.42
N VAL A 34 0.29 -18.94 -0.58
CA VAL A 34 -0.21 -17.75 0.09
C VAL A 34 0.68 -16.57 -0.31
N LEU A 35 0.06 -15.47 -0.72
CA LEU A 35 0.78 -14.21 -0.92
C LEU A 35 1.21 -13.67 0.46
N ASP A 36 2.50 -13.73 0.73
CA ASP A 36 3.08 -13.09 1.91
C ASP A 36 3.10 -11.58 1.69
N TYR A 37 2.56 -10.81 2.64
CA TYR A 37 2.59 -9.36 2.58
C TYR A 37 3.42 -8.79 3.72
N ARG A 38 4.26 -7.79 3.41
CA ARG A 38 4.92 -6.97 4.44
C ARG A 38 4.36 -5.55 4.44
N VAL A 39 4.37 -4.90 5.60
CA VAL A 39 4.02 -3.48 5.68
C VAL A 39 5.09 -2.65 4.99
N TYR A 40 4.70 -1.98 3.91
CA TYR A 40 5.56 -1.07 3.16
C TYR A 40 5.51 0.34 3.75
N ARG A 41 4.31 0.86 4.00
CA ARG A 41 4.10 2.19 4.56
C ARG A 41 2.80 2.25 5.35
N ARG A 42 2.77 3.10 6.37
CA ARG A 42 1.57 3.37 7.18
C ARG A 42 1.31 4.86 7.30
N ALA A 43 0.06 5.22 7.50
CA ALA A 43 -0.33 6.57 7.88
C ALA A 43 0.36 7.00 9.18
N ALA A 44 1.05 8.14 9.16
CA ALA A 44 1.69 8.70 10.35
C ALA A 44 0.68 9.20 11.39
N ARG A 45 -0.54 9.52 10.95
CA ARG A 45 -1.66 9.97 11.79
C ARG A 45 -2.94 9.24 11.40
N ALA A 46 -3.87 9.15 12.34
CA ALA A 46 -5.21 8.68 12.07
C ALA A 46 -5.99 9.74 11.28
N GLU A 47 -6.88 9.28 10.41
CA GLU A 47 -7.88 10.10 9.75
C GLU A 47 -9.24 9.89 10.42
N ALA A 48 -10.10 10.91 10.37
CA ALA A 48 -11.39 10.92 11.07
C ALA A 48 -12.48 10.06 10.42
N SER A 49 -12.22 9.48 9.25
CA SER A 49 -13.13 8.56 8.59
C SER A 49 -12.39 7.56 7.70
N TYR A 50 -13.00 6.38 7.53
CA TYR A 50 -12.51 5.33 6.64
C TYR A 50 -12.27 5.86 5.22
N SER A 51 -13.23 6.60 4.66
CA SER A 51 -13.13 7.15 3.31
C SER A 51 -11.97 8.14 3.17
N ASN A 52 -11.71 8.96 4.19
CA ASN A 52 -10.58 9.88 4.15
C ASN A 52 -9.25 9.12 4.21
N ALA A 53 -9.14 8.12 5.08
CA ALA A 53 -7.97 7.24 5.13
C ALA A 53 -7.73 6.56 3.78
N LEU A 54 -8.78 6.04 3.13
CA LEU A 54 -8.69 5.40 1.82
C LEU A 54 -8.19 6.36 0.74
N VAL A 55 -8.78 7.56 0.63
CA VAL A 55 -8.35 8.58 -0.35
C VAL A 55 -6.88 8.96 -0.14
N MET A 56 -6.47 9.15 1.11
CA MET A 56 -5.07 9.47 1.44
C MET A 56 -4.12 8.31 1.10
N GLY A 57 -4.54 7.07 1.35
CA GLY A 57 -3.78 5.87 0.98
C GLY A 57 -3.63 5.71 -0.54
N VAL A 58 -4.71 5.94 -1.30
CA VAL A 58 -4.68 5.92 -2.78
C VAL A 58 -3.76 7.01 -3.32
N ALA A 59 -3.80 8.21 -2.74
CA ALA A 59 -2.93 9.31 -3.15
C ALA A 59 -1.45 8.95 -2.95
N GLU A 60 -1.08 8.28 -1.85
CA GLU A 60 0.28 7.79 -1.64
C GLU A 60 0.66 6.68 -2.63
N LEU A 61 -0.23 5.74 -2.90
CA LEU A 61 -0.02 4.68 -3.89
C LEU A 61 0.23 5.25 -5.29
N GLN A 62 -0.53 6.29 -5.68
CA GLN A 62 -0.35 7.00 -6.95
C GLN A 62 1.01 7.70 -7.02
N LYS A 63 1.44 8.38 -5.94
CA LYS A 63 2.77 9.00 -5.87
C LYS A 63 3.90 7.98 -6.05
N ILE A 64 3.80 6.83 -5.39
CA ILE A 64 4.79 5.76 -5.51
C ILE A 64 4.83 5.22 -6.94
N SER A 65 3.65 5.05 -7.56
CA SER A 65 3.53 4.59 -8.95
C SER A 65 4.12 5.58 -9.95
N ALA A 66 3.93 6.89 -9.72
CA ALA A 66 4.39 7.97 -10.60
C ALA A 66 5.87 8.33 -10.41
N ALA A 67 6.43 8.16 -9.20
CA ALA A 67 7.84 8.43 -8.91
C ALA A 67 8.78 7.38 -9.51
N ARG A 68 8.25 6.26 -10.02
CA ARG A 68 9.03 5.26 -10.72
C ARG A 68 9.19 5.70 -12.18
N PRO A 69 10.43 5.81 -12.70
CA PRO A 69 10.62 6.03 -14.13
C PRO A 69 9.95 4.88 -14.87
N SER A 70 9.04 5.21 -15.77
CA SER A 70 8.58 4.30 -16.82
C SER A 70 9.82 3.82 -17.55
N ASP A 71 10.15 2.55 -17.46
CA ASP A 71 11.25 1.95 -18.21
C ASP A 71 10.97 2.19 -19.71
N PRO A 72 11.76 3.02 -20.43
CA PRO A 72 11.47 3.33 -21.82
C PRO A 72 11.99 2.27 -22.80
N ASP A 73 12.48 1.12 -22.31
CA ASP A 73 13.10 0.05 -23.14
C ASP A 73 12.72 -1.38 -22.67
N ALA A 74 11.45 -1.63 -22.35
CA ALA A 74 10.91 -2.99 -22.15
C ALA A 74 10.28 -3.57 -23.42
#